data_AF-A0A2P8CW47-F1
#
_entry.id   AF-A0A2P8CW47-F1
#
_cell.length_a   1.000
_cell.length_b   1.000
_cell.length_c   1.000
_cell.angle_alpha   90.00
_cell.angle_beta   90.00
_cell.angle_gamma   90.00
#
_symmetry.space_group_name_H-M   'P 1'
#
loop_
_entity.id
_entity.type
_entity.pdbx_description
1 polymer ?
#
loop_
_entity_poly.entity_id
_entity_poly.type
_entity_poly.pdbx_seq_one_letter_code
_entity_poly.pdbx_strand_id
1 'polypeptide(L)'
;MAGRAMAQSPSPMFYKEVLLNHKPYTLHSLTREMQRQSGITFSYNAARIRPNQKIKVRDGKMTVERLLALLKKRSGIAYKIVSSNHIVYVEGPKEKKKGLFARKKEPKKPQPRKVVPATLPATAASAPQLAKAPAIDSSLLPPGGRLVIVGDSSVAMGYYFSGGSNSGGAYAGSGAPKVPGEEWKDPYLDLNATADTKGENDSKTVRFLKNHLLVAGGVSVDEINYFNPGLRVGFDFLYGTLSYDMGGATQVRYGLGTSLKLDDKWNLHLNVNTGKSLSGNGSLFTRDTIPPAFPDSIDNPTYINKTYAIVTTSRLSRISLILEYQLTRGLTVSAGATLNYLTTKYSSEGLPVSFNTYAHKTIDDPDKEFRVFKPPYLLSNSYSGENPDNTKLWIGFQLSLYYRIPFTR
;
A
#
# COMPACT_ATOMS: atom_id res chain seq x y z
N MET A 1 37.01 -8.11 -3.12
CA MET A 1 36.26 -6.83 -3.18
C MET A 1 35.38 -6.72 -1.95
N ALA A 2 35.69 -5.79 -1.04
CA ALA A 2 34.95 -5.60 0.21
C ALA A 2 33.69 -4.75 -0.04
N GLY A 3 32.52 -5.24 0.36
CA GLY A 3 31.25 -4.53 0.22
C GLY A 3 31.20 -3.29 1.12
N ARG A 4 31.07 -2.11 0.51
CA ARG A 4 30.77 -0.86 1.22
C ARG A 4 29.32 -0.91 1.71
N ALA A 5 29.12 -0.88 3.02
CA ALA A 5 27.83 -0.63 3.62
C ALA A 5 27.33 0.76 3.18
N MET A 6 26.18 0.80 2.49
CA MET A 6 25.51 2.06 2.16
C MET A 6 25.08 2.75 3.44
N ALA A 7 25.71 3.88 3.76
CA ALA A 7 25.29 4.75 4.85
C ALA A 7 23.89 5.29 4.54
N GLN A 8 22.93 5.06 5.44
CA GLN A 8 21.60 5.64 5.35
C GLN A 8 21.73 7.17 5.36
N SER A 9 21.23 7.83 4.31
CA SER A 9 21.19 9.30 4.25
C SER A 9 20.34 9.82 5.42
N PRO A 10 20.86 10.77 6.23
CA PRO A 10 20.14 11.31 7.38
C PRO A 10 18.86 12.03 6.92
N SER A 11 17.74 11.76 7.59
CA SER A 11 16.45 12.34 7.20
C SER A 11 16.48 13.88 7.30
N PRO A 12 16.00 14.63 6.30
CA PRO A 12 16.09 16.09 6.27
C PRO A 12 15.37 16.80 7.44
N MET A 13 14.46 16.09 8.12
CA MET A 13 13.76 16.55 9.32
C MET A 13 14.68 16.89 10.51
N PHE A 14 15.85 16.25 10.61
CA PHE A 14 16.77 16.39 11.75
C PHE A 14 17.46 17.75 11.80
N TYR A 15 17.55 18.41 10.64
CA TYR A 15 18.18 19.70 10.46
C TYR A 15 17.22 20.89 10.64
N LYS A 16 15.92 20.63 10.87
CA LYS A 16 14.98 21.71 11.17
C LYS A 16 15.35 22.38 12.49
N GLU A 17 15.42 23.71 12.46
CA GLU A 17 15.70 24.52 13.63
C GLU A 17 14.45 24.74 14.47
N VAL A 18 14.62 24.66 15.79
CA VAL A 18 13.62 24.96 16.80
C VAL A 18 14.16 26.08 17.67
N LEU A 19 13.40 27.16 17.77
CA LEU A 19 13.70 28.33 18.57
C LEU A 19 13.16 28.14 19.99
N LEU A 20 14.07 28.14 20.97
CA LEU A 20 13.74 27.92 22.38
C LEU A 20 13.85 29.22 23.18
N ASN A 21 12.72 29.73 23.67
CA ASN A 21 12.63 31.03 24.37
C ASN A 21 12.11 30.98 25.82
N HIS A 22 11.59 29.84 26.30
CA HIS A 22 10.96 29.74 27.62
C HIS A 22 11.72 28.82 28.58
N LYS A 23 11.95 29.25 29.83
CA LYS A 23 12.52 28.41 30.88
C LYS A 23 11.61 28.40 32.11
N PRO A 24 11.48 27.27 32.83
CA PRO A 24 12.12 25.96 32.58
C PRO A 24 11.33 25.06 31.62
N TYR A 25 12.03 24.30 30.77
CA TYR A 25 11.40 23.25 29.94
C TYR A 25 11.20 21.94 30.72
N THR A 26 9.98 21.42 30.68
CA THR A 26 9.68 20.00 30.91
C THR A 26 9.80 19.20 29.61
N LEU A 27 9.97 17.88 29.69
CA LEU A 27 9.93 17.00 28.51
C LEU A 27 8.67 17.28 27.67
N HIS A 28 7.51 17.38 28.31
CA HIS A 28 6.27 17.70 27.61
C HIS A 28 6.32 19.04 26.86
N SER A 29 6.75 20.12 27.53
CA SER A 29 6.83 21.44 26.89
C SER A 29 7.87 21.50 25.76
N LEU A 30 9.00 20.81 25.91
CA LEU A 30 10.05 20.77 24.90
C LEU A 30 9.58 19.99 23.68
N THR A 31 8.97 18.83 23.88
CA THR A 31 8.42 17.99 22.82
C THR A 31 7.30 18.71 22.07
N ARG A 32 6.43 19.43 22.79
CA ARG A 32 5.38 20.25 22.17
C ARG A 32 5.97 21.36 21.30
N GLU A 33 7.04 22.02 21.74
CA GLU A 33 7.69 23.08 21.00
C GLU A 33 8.40 22.55 19.74
N MET A 34 9.09 21.41 19.87
CA MET A 34 9.66 20.69 18.75
C MET A 34 8.58 20.31 17.74
N GLN A 35 7.46 19.73 18.18
CA GLN A 35 6.35 19.36 17.30
C GLN A 35 5.76 20.57 16.57
N ARG A 36 5.54 21.68 17.29
CA ARG A 36 4.99 22.93 16.75
C ARG A 36 5.85 23.50 15.62
N GLN A 37 7.17 23.54 15.80
CA GLN A 37 8.07 24.20 14.85
C GLN A 37 8.60 23.27 13.75
N SER A 38 8.78 21.98 14.05
CA SER A 38 9.34 21.02 13.09
C SER A 38 8.29 20.22 12.31
N GLY A 39 7.05 20.14 12.82
CA GLY A 39 5.99 19.26 12.30
C GLY A 39 6.17 17.78 12.64
N ILE A 40 7.13 17.44 13.51
CA ILE A 40 7.43 16.06 13.91
C ILE A 40 6.52 15.65 15.06
N THR A 41 5.87 14.49 14.94
CA THR A 41 5.06 13.92 16.00
C THR A 41 5.91 13.04 16.91
N PHE A 42 5.66 13.12 18.22
CA PHE A 42 6.36 12.33 19.22
C PHE A 42 5.37 11.45 19.99
N SER A 43 5.76 10.21 20.26
CA SER A 43 5.05 9.36 21.22
C SER A 43 6.01 8.78 22.25
N TYR A 44 5.47 8.48 23.43
CA TYR A 44 6.24 7.89 24.52
C TYR A 44 5.34 7.04 25.41
N ASN A 45 5.93 6.07 26.09
CA ASN A 45 5.24 5.28 27.10
C ASN A 45 5.22 6.05 28.44
N ALA A 46 4.05 6.55 28.84
CA ALA A 46 3.86 7.33 30.06
C ALA A 46 4.17 6.54 31.36
N ALA A 47 4.11 5.21 31.33
CA ALA A 47 4.48 4.37 32.48
C ALA A 47 6.01 4.34 32.71
N ARG A 48 6.80 4.61 31.67
CA ARG A 48 8.28 4.55 31.73
C ARG A 48 8.95 5.91 31.66
N ILE A 49 8.34 6.88 31.01
CA ILE A 49 8.90 8.22 30.79
C ILE A 49 8.01 9.26 31.46
N ARG A 50 8.60 10.05 32.37
CA ARG A 50 7.87 11.08 33.12
C ARG A 50 7.79 12.38 32.31
N PRO A 51 6.59 12.84 31.88
CA PRO A 51 6.45 14.03 31.05
C PRO A 51 6.86 15.33 31.76
N ASN A 52 6.74 15.36 33.09
CA ASN A 52 7.06 16.52 33.93
C ASN A 52 8.56 16.60 34.30
N GLN A 53 9.40 15.73 33.73
CA GLN A 53 10.84 15.76 33.97
C GLN A 53 11.43 17.07 33.42
N LYS A 54 12.06 17.85 34.30
CA LYS A 54 12.72 19.12 33.93
C LYS A 54 13.98 18.83 33.11
N ILE A 55 14.11 19.49 31.96
CA ILE A 55 15.28 19.38 31.08
C ILE A 55 15.94 20.74 31.02
N LYS A 56 17.21 20.80 31.42
CA LYS A 56 18.03 21.99 31.28
C LYS A 56 18.50 22.11 29.83
N VAL A 57 17.84 22.98 29.06
CA VAL A 57 18.19 23.35 27.68
C VAL A 57 18.70 24.80 27.65
N ARG A 58 19.61 25.11 26.71
CA ARG A 58 20.11 26.46 26.46
C ARG A 58 19.12 27.21 25.57
N ASP A 59 18.96 28.51 25.79
CA ASP A 59 18.10 29.34 24.93
C ASP A 59 18.73 29.54 23.56
N GLY A 60 17.88 29.75 22.56
CA GLY A 60 18.29 30.02 21.18
C GLY A 60 17.83 28.97 20.17
N LYS A 61 18.33 29.10 18.94
CA LYS A 61 18.04 28.18 17.83
C LYS A 61 18.83 26.89 17.98
N MET A 62 18.15 25.75 17.98
CA MET A 62 18.75 24.43 18.01
C MET A 62 18.08 23.49 17.02
N THR A 63 18.87 22.65 16.34
CA THR A 63 18.31 21.61 15.49
C THR A 63 17.63 20.51 16.31
N VAL A 64 16.62 19.87 15.71
CA VAL A 64 15.93 18.71 16.31
C VAL A 64 16.94 17.62 16.70
N GLU A 65 17.93 17.34 15.86
CA GLU A 65 18.99 16.39 16.16
C GLU A 65 19.74 16.71 17.46
N ARG A 66 20.14 17.98 17.62
CA ARG A 66 20.88 18.41 18.80
C ARG A 66 20.03 18.36 20.06
N LEU A 67 18.72 18.59 19.94
CA LEU A 67 17.78 18.44 21.05
C LEU A 67 17.59 16.98 21.45
N LEU A 68 17.47 16.06 20.48
CA LEU A 68 17.38 14.62 20.75
C LEU A 68 18.68 14.07 21.38
N ALA A 69 19.84 14.54 20.92
CA ALA A 69 21.12 14.21 21.53
C ALA A 69 21.23 14.70 22.98
N LEU A 70 20.74 15.92 23.27
CA LEU A 70 20.68 16.45 24.63
C LEU A 70 19.72 15.65 25.52
N LEU A 71 18.57 15.25 24.99
CA LEU A 71 17.61 14.40 25.70
C LEU A 71 18.28 13.08 26.09
N LYS A 72 18.94 12.40 25.14
CA LYS A 72 19.68 11.17 25.41
C LYS A 72 20.73 11.35 26.51
N LYS A 73 21.54 12.41 26.42
CA LYS A 73 22.64 12.67 27.35
C LYS A 73 22.20 13.07 28.76
N ARG A 74 21.14 13.89 28.89
CA ARG A 74 20.75 14.49 30.18
C ARG A 74 19.58 13.81 30.88
N SER A 75 18.68 13.20 30.12
CA SER A 75 17.48 12.56 30.66
C SER A 75 17.54 11.04 30.63
N GLY A 76 18.51 10.46 29.90
CA GLY A 76 18.60 9.01 29.70
C GLY A 76 17.51 8.48 28.76
N ILE A 77 16.80 9.36 28.04
CA ILE A 77 15.74 9.00 27.09
C ILE A 77 16.37 8.81 25.71
N ALA A 78 16.34 7.58 25.20
CA ALA A 78 16.69 7.29 23.82
C ALA A 78 15.48 7.49 22.89
N TYR A 79 15.70 7.40 21.58
CA TYR A 79 14.63 7.56 20.60
C TYR A 79 14.78 6.54 19.46
N LYS A 80 13.65 6.15 18.88
CA LYS A 80 13.55 5.33 17.67
C LYS A 80 12.73 6.08 16.63
N ILE A 81 13.22 6.09 15.40
CA ILE A 81 12.51 6.68 14.25
C ILE A 81 11.57 5.61 13.72
N VAL A 82 10.27 5.89 13.70
CA VAL A 82 9.25 4.96 13.19
C VAL A 82 8.83 5.36 11.78
N SER A 83 8.77 6.65 11.50
CA SER A 83 8.50 7.19 10.16
C SER A 83 9.19 8.53 9.96
N SER A 84 9.13 9.05 8.72
CA SER A 84 9.73 10.33 8.35
C SER A 84 9.22 11.53 9.14
N ASN A 85 8.09 11.41 9.86
CA ASN A 85 7.53 12.47 10.71
C ASN A 85 7.17 11.98 12.13
N HIS A 86 7.60 10.77 12.53
CA HIS A 86 7.23 10.20 13.84
C HIS A 86 8.43 9.58 14.57
N ILE A 87 8.70 10.12 15.75
CA ILE A 87 9.75 9.67 16.68
C ILE A 87 9.11 9.08 17.94
N VAL A 88 9.57 7.91 18.37
CA VAL A 88 9.15 7.26 19.63
C VAL A 88 10.27 7.37 20.65
N TYR A 89 9.98 7.95 21.81
CA TYR A 89 10.92 7.93 22.93
C TYR A 89 10.92 6.58 23.62
N VAL A 90 12.12 6.06 23.88
CA VAL A 90 12.37 4.78 24.55
C VAL A 90 13.32 4.99 25.72
N GLU A 91 13.23 4.14 26.74
CA GLU A 91 14.17 4.22 27.87
C GLU A 91 15.58 3.88 27.35
N GLY A 92 16.52 4.81 27.54
CA GLY A 92 17.91 4.60 27.15
C GLY A 92 18.59 3.61 28.10
N PRO A 93 19.70 2.99 27.66
CA PRO A 93 20.49 2.13 28.53
C PRO A 93 20.93 2.95 29.75
N LYS A 94 20.53 2.51 30.95
CA LYS A 94 20.99 3.12 32.21
C LYS A 94 22.51 2.97 32.23
N GLU A 95 23.23 4.06 31.98
CA GLU A 95 24.68 4.09 32.19
C GLU A 95 24.89 3.70 33.65
N LYS A 96 25.40 2.48 33.86
CA LYS A 96 25.85 2.02 35.17
C LYS A 96 26.97 2.98 35.56
N LYS A 97 26.66 3.97 36.41
CA LYS A 97 27.67 4.79 37.05
C LYS A 97 28.66 3.82 37.70
N LYS A 98 29.89 3.76 37.19
CA LYS A 98 30.98 3.03 37.82
C LYS A 98 31.22 3.71 39.17
N GLY A 99 30.54 3.20 40.20
CA GLY A 99 30.81 3.59 41.58
C GLY A 99 32.20 3.11 41.94
N LEU A 100 33.16 4.04 41.97
CA LEU A 100 34.26 3.93 42.92
C LEU A 100 33.66 3.83 44.33
N PHE A 101 34.32 3.06 45.18
CA PHE A 101 33.97 2.71 46.56
C PHE A 101 33.02 1.52 46.74
N ALA A 102 33.50 0.33 46.34
CA ALA A 102 33.04 -0.92 46.91
C ALA A 102 33.67 -1.09 48.32
N ARG A 103 32.92 -0.71 49.36
CA ARG A 103 33.19 -1.08 50.74
C ARG A 103 33.03 -2.60 50.87
N LYS A 104 34.14 -3.27 51.17
CA LYS A 104 34.29 -4.71 51.43
C LYS A 104 33.19 -5.18 52.40
N LYS A 105 32.28 -6.05 51.93
CA LYS A 105 31.38 -6.84 52.78
C LYS A 105 31.85 -8.29 52.74
N GLU A 106 31.96 -8.86 53.93
CA GLU A 106 32.40 -10.23 54.22
C GLU A 106 31.52 -11.31 53.56
N PRO A 107 32.11 -12.48 53.28
CA PRO A 107 31.44 -13.57 52.59
C PRO A 107 30.50 -14.34 53.53
N LYS A 108 29.22 -14.45 53.16
CA LYS A 108 28.29 -15.43 53.74
C LYS A 108 28.37 -16.76 52.97
N LYS A 109 28.54 -17.85 53.72
CA LYS A 109 28.62 -19.25 53.26
C LYS A 109 27.44 -19.66 52.34
N PRO A 110 27.71 -20.48 51.31
CA PRO A 110 26.67 -21.00 50.42
C PRO A 110 25.91 -22.17 51.06
N GLN A 111 24.58 -22.17 50.94
CA GLN A 111 23.73 -23.35 51.16
C GLN A 111 23.53 -24.10 49.83
N PRO A 112 23.47 -25.44 49.84
CA PRO A 112 23.34 -26.25 48.64
C PRO A 112 21.89 -26.23 48.11
N ARG A 113 21.75 -25.85 46.83
CA ARG A 113 20.48 -25.87 46.10
C ARG A 113 20.27 -27.26 45.49
N LYS A 114 19.22 -27.96 45.91
CA LYS A 114 18.74 -29.21 45.30
C LYS A 114 18.41 -28.98 43.82
N VAL A 115 19.01 -29.79 42.96
CA VAL A 115 18.73 -29.89 41.53
C VAL A 115 17.56 -30.85 41.35
N VAL A 116 16.48 -30.37 40.74
CA VAL A 116 15.42 -31.22 40.18
C VAL A 116 15.54 -31.13 38.65
N PRO A 117 15.69 -32.25 37.93
CA PRO A 117 15.76 -32.24 36.47
C PRO A 117 14.36 -32.05 35.88
N ALA A 118 14.19 -31.03 35.03
CA ALA A 118 13.01 -30.86 34.20
C ALA A 118 13.29 -31.47 32.82
N THR A 119 12.62 -32.58 32.53
CA THR A 119 12.57 -33.21 31.21
C THR A 119 11.59 -32.42 30.34
N LEU A 120 12.04 -31.86 29.21
CA LEU A 120 11.18 -31.30 28.18
C LEU A 120 10.95 -32.34 27.06
N PRO A 121 9.72 -32.54 26.57
CA PRO A 121 9.50 -33.32 25.36
C PRO A 121 9.80 -32.48 24.12
N ALA A 122 10.57 -33.06 23.20
CA ALA A 122 10.85 -32.49 21.89
C ALA A 122 9.60 -32.55 21.01
N THR A 123 9.07 -31.40 20.61
CA THR A 123 8.06 -31.31 19.54
C THR A 123 8.80 -31.04 18.22
N ALA A 124 8.78 -32.04 17.33
CA ALA A 124 9.34 -31.94 16.00
C ALA A 124 8.51 -30.95 15.15
N ALA A 125 9.16 -29.92 14.62
CA ALA A 125 8.57 -29.01 13.65
C ALA A 125 8.70 -29.63 12.25
N SER A 126 7.57 -30.03 11.66
CA SER A 126 7.49 -30.40 10.24
C SER A 126 7.45 -29.13 9.38
N ALA A 127 8.33 -29.06 8.39
CA ALA A 127 8.34 -27.99 7.39
C ALA A 127 7.12 -28.08 6.45
N PRO A 128 6.55 -26.96 5.99
CA PRO A 128 5.45 -26.98 5.03
C PRO A 128 5.93 -27.41 3.65
N GLN A 129 5.35 -28.49 3.12
CA GLN A 129 5.51 -28.89 1.73
C GLN A 129 4.79 -27.92 0.80
N LEU A 130 5.50 -27.48 -0.24
CA LEU A 130 4.98 -26.65 -1.32
C LEU A 130 3.99 -27.47 -2.17
N ALA A 131 2.74 -27.02 -2.26
CA ALA A 131 1.73 -27.67 -3.10
C ALA A 131 2.11 -27.57 -4.58
N LYS A 132 2.14 -28.73 -5.26
CA LYS A 132 2.39 -28.86 -6.70
C LYS A 132 1.12 -28.44 -7.45
N ALA A 133 1.25 -27.55 -8.45
CA ALA A 133 0.12 -27.11 -9.26
C ALA A 133 -0.53 -28.29 -10.01
N PRO A 134 -1.87 -28.32 -10.17
CA PRO A 134 -2.56 -29.39 -10.87
C PRO A 134 -2.21 -29.36 -12.37
N ALA A 135 -1.83 -30.52 -12.90
CA ALA A 135 -1.73 -30.74 -14.34
C ALA A 135 -3.15 -30.88 -14.91
N ILE A 136 -3.44 -30.16 -15.99
CA ILE A 136 -4.70 -30.28 -16.72
C ILE A 136 -4.61 -31.51 -17.61
N ASP A 137 -5.55 -32.44 -17.44
CA ASP A 137 -5.68 -33.66 -18.24
C ASP A 137 -6.22 -33.32 -19.63
N SER A 138 -5.42 -33.55 -20.66
CA SER A 138 -5.76 -33.28 -22.07
C SER A 138 -6.77 -34.27 -22.66
N SER A 139 -7.14 -35.33 -21.92
CA SER A 139 -8.13 -36.33 -22.36
C SER A 139 -9.59 -35.85 -22.30
N LEU A 140 -9.86 -34.67 -21.75
CA LEU A 140 -11.21 -34.12 -21.59
C LEU A 140 -11.74 -33.32 -22.81
N LEU A 141 -11.00 -33.25 -23.92
CA LEU A 141 -11.45 -32.55 -25.13
C LEU A 141 -12.00 -33.56 -26.16
N PRO A 142 -13.24 -33.39 -26.65
CA PRO A 142 -13.77 -34.23 -27.72
C PRO A 142 -13.04 -34.00 -29.05
N PRO A 143 -12.96 -35.00 -29.95
CA PRO A 143 -12.34 -34.85 -31.26
C PRO A 143 -13.04 -33.74 -32.05
N GLY A 144 -12.33 -32.65 -32.36
CA GLY A 144 -12.87 -31.48 -33.06
C GLY A 144 -13.24 -30.28 -32.19
N GLY A 145 -13.04 -30.34 -30.87
CA GLY A 145 -13.20 -29.18 -29.98
C GLY A 145 -12.15 -28.10 -30.25
N ARG A 146 -12.59 -26.91 -30.68
CA ARG A 146 -11.72 -25.71 -30.75
C ARG A 146 -11.55 -25.11 -29.36
N LEU A 147 -10.33 -25.15 -28.85
CA LEU A 147 -9.92 -24.39 -27.67
C LEU A 147 -9.78 -22.91 -28.07
N VAL A 148 -10.76 -22.09 -27.73
CA VAL A 148 -10.64 -20.62 -27.85
C VAL A 148 -10.01 -20.11 -26.55
N ILE A 149 -8.71 -19.83 -26.61
CA ILE A 149 -7.99 -19.19 -25.49
C ILE A 149 -8.35 -17.70 -25.52
N VAL A 150 -9.39 -17.32 -24.78
CA VAL A 150 -9.64 -15.91 -24.46
C VAL A 150 -8.89 -15.60 -23.18
N GLY A 151 -7.72 -14.95 -23.33
CA GLY A 151 -6.97 -14.37 -22.23
C GLY A 151 -5.73 -15.15 -21.82
N ASP A 152 -4.62 -14.82 -22.47
CA ASP A 152 -3.38 -14.55 -21.74
C ASP A 152 -2.49 -13.65 -22.60
N SER A 153 -2.37 -12.38 -22.24
CA SER A 153 -1.53 -11.40 -22.96
C SER A 153 -0.05 -11.82 -22.97
N SER A 154 0.34 -12.74 -22.08
CA SER A 154 1.68 -13.33 -22.06
C SER A 154 1.94 -14.31 -23.23
N VAL A 155 0.92 -15.01 -23.74
CA VAL A 155 1.04 -15.92 -24.89
C VAL A 155 1.14 -15.14 -26.20
N ALA A 156 0.34 -14.07 -26.34
CA ALA A 156 0.47 -13.15 -27.47
C ALA A 156 1.84 -12.44 -27.43
N MET A 157 2.30 -11.96 -26.27
CA MET A 157 3.66 -11.44 -26.14
C MET A 157 4.72 -12.50 -26.45
N GLY A 158 4.56 -13.74 -25.99
CA GLY A 158 5.47 -14.84 -26.33
C GLY A 158 5.61 -15.01 -27.84
N TYR A 159 4.49 -14.95 -28.57
CA TYR A 159 4.44 -15.08 -30.03
C TYR A 159 5.05 -13.87 -30.78
N TYR A 160 4.86 -12.65 -30.27
CA TYR A 160 5.39 -11.43 -30.89
C TYR A 160 6.85 -11.11 -30.50
N PHE A 161 7.30 -11.56 -29.33
CA PHE A 161 8.69 -11.38 -28.86
C PHE A 161 9.58 -12.60 -29.12
N SER A 162 9.05 -13.76 -29.49
CA SER A 162 9.84 -14.87 -30.04
C SER A 162 10.20 -14.60 -31.51
N GLY A 163 10.88 -13.49 -31.76
CA GLY A 163 11.61 -13.27 -33.00
C GLY A 163 12.77 -14.26 -33.09
N GLY A 164 12.49 -15.48 -33.54
CA GLY A 164 13.47 -16.53 -33.76
C GLY A 164 13.21 -17.23 -35.08
N SER A 165 14.02 -16.89 -36.09
CA SER A 165 14.00 -17.39 -37.47
C SER A 165 14.35 -18.89 -37.63
N ASN A 166 14.14 -19.74 -36.62
CA ASN A 166 14.45 -21.18 -36.67
C ASN A 166 13.65 -22.03 -35.65
N SER A 167 12.36 -21.77 -35.44
CA SER A 167 11.47 -22.72 -34.75
C SER A 167 10.60 -23.48 -35.75
N GLY A 168 11.22 -24.48 -36.40
CA GLY A 168 10.51 -25.49 -37.17
C GLY A 168 9.61 -26.32 -36.25
N GLY A 169 8.32 -25.98 -36.21
CA GLY A 169 7.28 -26.87 -35.71
C GLY A 169 7.02 -27.94 -36.75
N ALA A 170 7.51 -29.15 -36.50
CA ALA A 170 7.21 -30.33 -37.28
C ALA A 170 5.72 -30.69 -37.15
N TYR A 171 4.91 -30.21 -38.09
CA TYR A 171 3.67 -30.86 -38.50
C TYR A 171 3.82 -31.26 -39.97
N ALA A 172 4.57 -32.33 -40.21
CA ALA A 172 4.51 -33.08 -41.46
C ALA A 172 3.26 -33.97 -41.44
N GLY A 173 2.09 -33.35 -41.61
CA GLY A 173 0.86 -34.03 -41.97
C GLY A 173 0.71 -33.99 -43.48
N SER A 174 1.18 -35.03 -44.16
CA SER A 174 0.94 -35.25 -45.59
C SER A 174 -0.56 -35.47 -45.84
N GLY A 175 -1.23 -34.50 -46.47
CA GLY A 175 -2.58 -34.68 -46.99
C GLY A 175 -3.47 -33.45 -46.86
N ALA A 176 -3.19 -32.39 -47.62
CA ALA A 176 -4.18 -31.35 -47.84
C ALA A 176 -5.15 -31.80 -48.96
N PRO A 177 -6.47 -31.90 -48.71
CA PRO A 177 -7.44 -32.07 -49.79
C PRO A 177 -7.43 -30.81 -50.66
N LYS A 178 -7.25 -30.98 -51.98
CA LYS A 178 -7.44 -29.92 -52.97
C LYS A 178 -8.92 -29.54 -52.98
N VAL A 179 -9.26 -28.36 -52.44
CA VAL A 179 -10.54 -27.71 -52.69
C VAL A 179 -10.36 -26.81 -53.93
N PRO A 180 -11.15 -26.98 -55.00
CA PRO A 180 -11.05 -26.12 -56.16
C PRO A 180 -11.86 -24.83 -55.97
N GLY A 181 -11.15 -23.71 -56.06
CA GLY A 181 -11.62 -22.49 -56.70
C GLY A 181 -12.80 -21.74 -56.07
N GLU A 182 -12.57 -21.08 -54.95
CA GLU A 182 -13.21 -19.78 -54.68
C GLU A 182 -12.21 -18.84 -54.02
N GLU A 183 -11.80 -17.83 -54.78
CA GLU A 183 -10.93 -16.74 -54.36
C GLU A 183 -11.74 -15.78 -53.46
N TRP A 184 -11.88 -16.15 -52.18
CA TRP A 184 -12.35 -15.23 -51.16
C TRP A 184 -11.24 -14.19 -50.92
N LYS A 185 -11.34 -13.04 -51.61
CA LYS A 185 -10.56 -11.85 -51.30
C LYS A 185 -10.96 -11.36 -49.91
N ASP A 186 -10.18 -11.74 -48.92
CA ASP A 186 -10.35 -11.31 -47.53
C ASP A 186 -9.95 -9.82 -47.44
N PRO A 187 -10.89 -8.87 -47.21
CA PRO A 187 -10.60 -7.44 -47.29
C PRO A 187 -9.77 -6.90 -46.10
N TYR A 188 -9.33 -7.78 -45.18
CA TYR A 188 -8.63 -7.38 -43.95
C TYR A 188 -7.17 -7.82 -43.86
N LEU A 189 -6.63 -8.53 -44.85
CA LEU A 189 -5.23 -9.01 -44.81
C LEU A 189 -4.53 -8.85 -46.16
N ASP A 190 -4.51 -7.63 -46.70
CA ASP A 190 -3.63 -7.30 -47.82
C ASP A 190 -2.18 -7.08 -47.31
N LEU A 191 -1.48 -8.19 -47.06
CA LEU A 191 -0.08 -8.22 -46.62
C LEU A 191 0.92 -8.09 -47.79
N ASN A 192 0.43 -7.86 -49.01
CA ASN A 192 1.26 -7.59 -50.19
C ASN A 192 1.64 -6.10 -50.26
N ALA A 193 2.31 -5.62 -49.21
CA ALA A 193 3.06 -4.37 -49.28
C ALA A 193 4.31 -4.61 -50.13
N THR A 194 4.21 -4.27 -51.42
CA THR A 194 5.33 -4.12 -52.35
C THR A 194 6.46 -3.36 -51.67
N ALA A 195 7.63 -3.99 -51.68
CA ALA A 195 8.87 -3.49 -51.10
C ALA A 195 9.32 -2.22 -51.84
N ASP A 196 8.85 -1.07 -51.40
CA ASP A 196 9.41 0.22 -51.77
C ASP A 196 10.67 0.43 -50.91
N THR A 197 11.73 -0.27 -51.29
CA THR A 197 13.07 -0.17 -50.72
C THR A 197 13.72 1.12 -51.19
N LYS A 198 13.41 2.24 -50.53
CA LYS A 198 14.25 3.43 -50.56
C LYS A 198 14.11 4.24 -49.28
N GLY A 199 15.06 4.04 -48.35
CA GLY A 199 15.55 5.13 -47.51
C GLY A 199 15.27 5.09 -46.00
N GLU A 200 14.62 4.07 -45.44
CA GLU A 200 14.38 4.04 -43.99
C GLU A 200 14.66 2.63 -43.43
N ASN A 201 15.88 2.43 -42.90
CA ASN A 201 16.37 1.17 -42.32
C ASN A 201 15.65 0.76 -41.00
N ASP A 202 14.51 1.34 -40.69
CA ASP A 202 13.74 0.93 -39.52
C ASP A 202 13.01 -0.38 -39.83
N SER A 203 13.37 -1.44 -39.10
CA SER A 203 12.65 -2.71 -39.21
C SER A 203 11.16 -2.52 -38.91
N LYS A 204 10.29 -3.33 -39.53
CA LYS A 204 8.83 -3.30 -39.30
C LYS A 204 8.50 -3.34 -37.80
N THR A 205 9.30 -4.08 -37.01
CA THR A 205 9.21 -4.16 -35.55
C THR A 205 9.50 -2.83 -34.85
N VAL A 206 10.54 -2.10 -35.26
CA VAL A 206 10.87 -0.79 -34.69
C VAL A 206 9.75 0.21 -34.98
N ARG A 207 9.22 0.21 -36.21
CA ARG A 207 8.09 1.08 -36.58
C ARG A 207 6.83 0.73 -35.78
N PHE A 208 6.53 -0.55 -35.58
CA PHE A 208 5.41 -1.00 -34.73
C PHE A 208 5.58 -0.52 -33.28
N LEU A 209 6.75 -0.74 -32.67
CA LEU A 209 7.01 -0.32 -31.29
C LEU A 209 6.92 1.21 -31.12
N LYS A 210 7.47 1.98 -32.07
CA LYS A 210 7.39 3.46 -32.06
C LYS A 210 5.96 3.96 -32.18
N ASN A 211 5.15 3.35 -33.04
CA ASN A 211 3.78 3.77 -33.31
C ASN A 211 2.82 3.41 -32.17
N HIS A 212 3.11 2.33 -31.43
CA HIS A 212 2.27 1.87 -30.33
C HIS A 212 2.74 2.32 -28.96
N LEU A 213 3.91 2.99 -28.84
CA LEU A 213 4.35 3.53 -27.56
C LEU A 213 3.34 4.56 -27.02
N LEU A 214 2.96 4.37 -25.77
CA LEU A 214 2.05 5.24 -25.04
C LEU A 214 2.78 5.83 -23.83
N VAL A 215 2.91 7.15 -23.83
CA VAL A 215 3.24 7.94 -22.66
C VAL A 215 2.22 9.07 -22.57
N ALA A 216 1.43 9.08 -21.51
CA ALA A 216 0.41 10.11 -21.30
C ALA A 216 0.38 10.56 -19.85
N GLY A 217 0.46 11.88 -19.64
CA GLY A 217 0.29 12.51 -18.33
C GLY A 217 -1.04 13.25 -18.28
N GLY A 218 -1.73 13.23 -17.15
CA GLY A 218 -3.05 13.83 -17.06
C GLY A 218 -3.58 13.96 -15.65
N VAL A 219 -4.82 14.41 -15.57
CA VAL A 219 -5.57 14.55 -14.33
C VAL A 219 -6.90 13.82 -14.46
N SER A 220 -7.36 13.23 -13.37
CA SER A 220 -8.67 12.59 -13.30
C SER A 220 -9.40 13.03 -12.05
N VAL A 221 -10.72 13.07 -12.14
CA VAL A 221 -11.64 13.35 -11.05
C VAL A 221 -12.58 12.15 -10.92
N ASP A 222 -12.83 11.71 -9.71
CA ASP A 222 -13.77 10.64 -9.43
C ASP A 222 -14.59 10.96 -8.17
N GLU A 223 -15.55 10.09 -7.84
CA GLU A 223 -16.45 10.30 -6.71
C GLU A 223 -15.77 10.26 -5.33
N ILE A 224 -14.55 9.73 -5.26
CA ILE A 224 -13.78 9.57 -4.02
C ILE A 224 -12.82 10.76 -3.85
N ASN A 225 -12.20 11.16 -4.95
CA ASN A 225 -11.11 12.10 -4.99
C ASN A 225 -11.36 13.17 -6.05
N TYR A 226 -11.34 14.42 -5.58
CA TYR A 226 -11.57 15.60 -6.41
C TYR A 226 -10.49 15.84 -7.45
N PHE A 227 -9.27 15.31 -7.24
CA PHE A 227 -8.16 15.55 -8.15
C PHE A 227 -7.09 14.45 -8.04
N ASN A 228 -6.81 13.79 -9.16
CA ASN A 228 -5.87 12.67 -9.23
C ASN A 228 -4.92 12.86 -10.43
N PRO A 229 -3.75 13.51 -10.26
CA PRO A 229 -2.70 13.48 -11.27
C PRO A 229 -2.26 12.04 -11.54
N GLY A 230 -2.06 11.71 -12.80
CA GLY A 230 -1.69 10.36 -13.21
C GLY A 230 -0.86 10.30 -14.48
N LEU A 231 -0.20 9.15 -14.63
CA LEU A 231 0.69 8.79 -15.73
C LEU A 231 0.26 7.42 -16.28
N ARG A 232 0.23 7.29 -17.60
CA ARG A 232 0.10 6.03 -18.33
C ARG A 232 1.38 5.79 -19.12
N VAL A 233 1.96 4.60 -18.98
CA VAL A 233 3.20 4.21 -19.69
C VAL A 233 3.07 2.78 -20.20
N GLY A 234 3.38 2.55 -21.47
CA GLY A 234 3.40 1.22 -22.06
C GLY A 234 3.08 1.28 -23.54
N PHE A 235 2.21 0.40 -24.00
CA PHE A 235 1.68 0.39 -25.35
C PHE A 235 0.23 0.83 -25.37
N ASP A 236 -0.29 1.28 -26.51
CA ASP A 236 -1.70 1.67 -26.64
C ASP A 236 -2.65 0.51 -26.29
N PHE A 237 -2.31 -0.73 -26.65
CA PHE A 237 -3.11 -1.92 -26.30
C PHE A 237 -2.89 -2.44 -24.87
N LEU A 238 -1.76 -2.14 -24.22
CA LEU A 238 -1.43 -2.61 -22.86
C LEU A 238 -0.47 -1.64 -22.16
N TYR A 239 -0.90 -1.03 -21.07
CA TYR A 239 -0.12 -0.03 -20.35
C TYR A 239 -0.24 -0.17 -18.83
N GLY A 240 0.78 0.32 -18.13
CA GLY A 240 0.71 0.58 -16.70
C GLY A 240 0.10 1.94 -16.41
N THR A 241 -0.59 2.04 -15.28
CA THR A 241 -1.08 3.32 -14.74
C THR A 241 -0.45 3.59 -13.38
N LEU A 242 -0.17 4.86 -13.11
CA LEU A 242 0.27 5.37 -11.82
C LEU A 242 -0.48 6.67 -11.55
N SER A 243 -1.14 6.80 -10.41
CA SER A 243 -1.80 8.04 -10.01
C SER A 243 -1.59 8.34 -8.54
N TYR A 244 -1.65 9.62 -8.20
CA TYR A 244 -1.62 10.10 -6.83
C TYR A 244 -2.93 10.81 -6.52
N ASP A 245 -3.66 10.29 -5.54
CA ASP A 245 -4.97 10.81 -5.20
C ASP A 245 -4.84 11.93 -4.18
N MET A 246 -5.41 13.09 -4.51
CA MET A 246 -5.47 14.26 -3.65
C MET A 246 -6.92 14.44 -3.19
N GLY A 247 -7.18 14.13 -1.92
CA GLY A 247 -8.52 14.15 -1.36
C GLY A 247 -8.51 13.95 0.16
N GLY A 248 -9.65 13.54 0.72
CA GLY A 248 -9.77 13.25 2.16
C GLY A 248 -8.81 12.15 2.65
N ALA A 249 -8.30 11.33 1.73
CA ALA A 249 -7.32 10.30 2.01
C ALA A 249 -6.31 10.23 0.84
N THR A 250 -5.07 10.66 1.07
CA THR A 250 -4.04 10.65 0.02
C THR A 250 -3.51 9.24 -0.20
N GLN A 251 -3.56 8.73 -1.43
CA GLN A 251 -3.02 7.41 -1.77
C GLN A 251 -2.32 7.40 -3.12
N VAL A 252 -1.30 6.55 -3.24
CA VAL A 252 -0.72 6.20 -4.55
C VAL A 252 -1.47 4.98 -5.06
N ARG A 253 -2.00 5.09 -6.28
CA ARG A 253 -2.61 3.97 -7.02
C ARG A 253 -1.73 3.58 -8.18
N TYR A 254 -1.69 2.29 -8.45
CA TYR A 254 -1.03 1.73 -9.62
C TYR A 254 -1.87 0.60 -10.19
N GLY A 255 -1.72 0.33 -11.47
CA GLY A 255 -2.57 -0.63 -12.15
C GLY A 255 -2.12 -0.95 -13.57
N LEU A 256 -2.94 -1.74 -14.24
CA LEU A 256 -2.79 -2.10 -15.64
C LEU A 256 -4.04 -1.70 -16.38
N GLY A 257 -3.88 -1.34 -17.65
CA GLY A 257 -4.98 -1.03 -18.54
C GLY A 257 -4.75 -1.58 -19.93
N THR A 258 -5.84 -1.89 -20.61
CA THR A 258 -5.87 -2.23 -22.03
C THR A 258 -6.83 -1.29 -22.74
N SER A 259 -6.63 -1.08 -24.04
CA SER A 259 -7.55 -0.30 -24.86
C SER A 259 -7.93 -1.02 -26.14
N LEU A 260 -9.17 -0.79 -26.57
CA LEU A 260 -9.73 -1.20 -27.83
C LEU A 260 -10.11 0.06 -28.61
N LYS A 261 -9.52 0.24 -29.79
CA LYS A 261 -9.93 1.32 -30.71
C LYS A 261 -11.31 0.99 -31.25
N LEU A 262 -12.26 1.89 -31.05
CA LEU A 262 -13.61 1.77 -31.61
C LEU A 262 -13.68 2.48 -32.97
N ASP A 263 -12.95 3.59 -33.11
CA ASP A 263 -12.89 4.44 -34.31
C ASP A 263 -11.59 5.27 -34.27
N ASP A 264 -11.38 6.17 -35.24
CA ASP A 264 -10.22 7.07 -35.33
C ASP A 264 -10.07 8.01 -34.11
N LYS A 265 -11.18 8.31 -33.44
CA LYS A 265 -11.20 9.24 -32.30
C LYS A 265 -11.63 8.62 -30.97
N TRP A 266 -12.16 7.40 -31.00
CA TRP A 266 -12.76 6.76 -29.83
C TRP A 266 -12.00 5.52 -29.41
N ASN A 267 -11.62 5.47 -28.14
CA ASN A 267 -11.01 4.30 -27.52
C ASN A 267 -11.84 3.85 -26.32
N LEU A 268 -12.01 2.54 -26.17
CA LEU A 268 -12.58 1.92 -24.98
C LEU A 268 -11.44 1.36 -24.13
N HIS A 269 -11.36 1.76 -22.87
CA HIS A 269 -10.33 1.34 -21.94
C HIS A 269 -10.93 0.46 -20.85
N LEU A 270 -10.26 -0.65 -20.55
CA LEU A 270 -10.47 -1.44 -19.34
C LEU A 270 -9.26 -1.27 -18.44
N ASN A 271 -9.47 -0.73 -17.24
CA ASN A 271 -8.40 -0.48 -16.27
C ASN A 271 -8.64 -1.25 -14.98
N VAL A 272 -7.59 -1.83 -14.40
CA VAL A 272 -7.60 -2.46 -13.09
C VAL A 272 -6.52 -1.82 -12.22
N ASN A 273 -6.94 -1.11 -11.17
CA ASN A 273 -6.06 -0.32 -10.31
C ASN A 273 -6.20 -0.75 -8.84
N THR A 274 -5.09 -0.75 -8.10
CA THR A 274 -5.07 -0.93 -6.64
C THR A 274 -4.21 0.15 -5.99
N GLY A 275 -4.54 0.53 -4.77
CA GLY A 275 -3.76 1.51 -3.98
C GLY A 275 -3.05 0.90 -2.78
N LYS A 276 -2.03 1.61 -2.29
CA LYS A 276 -1.51 1.36 -0.93
C LYS A 276 -2.59 1.68 0.10
N SER A 277 -2.55 0.97 1.23
CA SER A 277 -3.57 1.12 2.24
C SER A 277 -3.59 2.52 2.85
N LEU A 278 -4.78 3.11 2.90
CA LEU A 278 -5.08 4.31 3.67
C LEU A 278 -5.14 3.91 5.15
N SER A 279 -4.18 4.38 5.94
CA SER A 279 -4.19 4.22 7.40
C SER A 279 -4.81 5.45 8.03
N GLY A 280 -5.99 5.30 8.62
CA GLY A 280 -6.60 6.29 9.50
C GLY A 280 -6.40 5.90 10.96
N ASN A 281 -6.07 6.87 11.81
CA ASN A 281 -6.06 6.68 13.26
C ASN A 281 -7.35 7.27 13.84
N GLY A 282 -8.19 6.43 14.44
CA GLY A 282 -9.35 6.86 15.22
C GLY A 282 -9.18 6.49 16.70
N SER A 283 -9.82 7.24 17.60
CA SER A 283 -9.92 6.88 19.01
C SER A 283 -11.38 6.58 19.34
N LEU A 284 -11.68 5.34 19.74
CA LEU A 284 -13.00 4.98 20.25
C LEU A 284 -13.00 5.16 21.78
N PHE A 285 -13.93 5.97 22.27
CA PHE A 285 -14.13 6.17 23.70
C PHE A 285 -15.27 5.27 24.16
N THR A 286 -14.93 4.15 24.79
CA THR A 286 -15.91 3.24 25.36
C THR A 286 -16.00 3.49 26.86
N ARG A 287 -17.21 3.80 27.34
CA ARG A 287 -17.49 3.87 28.77
C ARG A 287 -17.80 2.46 29.25
N ASP A 288 -16.79 1.80 29.81
CA ASP A 288 -16.96 0.46 30.33
C ASP A 288 -17.55 0.56 31.74
N THR A 289 -18.70 -0.09 31.94
CA THR A 289 -19.34 -0.13 33.26
C THR A 289 -18.93 -1.46 33.87
N ILE A 290 -17.84 -1.46 34.62
CA ILE A 290 -17.43 -2.67 35.33
C ILE A 290 -18.52 -2.92 36.37
N PRO A 291 -19.29 -4.03 36.29
CA PRO A 291 -20.23 -4.36 37.35
C PRO A 291 -19.46 -4.43 38.67
N PRO A 292 -19.98 -3.86 39.77
CA PRO A 292 -19.28 -3.85 41.03
C PRO A 292 -18.89 -5.29 41.37
N ALA A 293 -17.59 -5.53 41.59
CA ALA A 293 -17.05 -6.86 41.85
C ALA A 293 -17.59 -7.50 43.15
N PHE A 294 -18.43 -6.77 43.89
CA PHE A 294 -19.07 -7.21 45.11
C PHE A 294 -20.56 -6.78 45.08
N PRO A 295 -21.51 -7.73 45.19
CA PRO A 295 -22.94 -7.43 45.19
C PRO A 295 -23.40 -6.58 46.39
N ASP A 296 -22.60 -6.47 47.44
CA ASP A 296 -22.98 -5.80 48.70
C ASP A 296 -22.38 -4.40 48.90
N SER A 297 -21.67 -3.86 47.89
CA SER A 297 -21.18 -2.48 47.92
C SER A 297 -22.24 -1.54 47.36
N ILE A 298 -22.98 -0.85 48.24
CA ILE A 298 -23.89 0.27 47.90
C ILE A 298 -23.14 1.46 47.24
N ASP A 299 -21.81 1.43 47.21
CA ASP A 299 -21.02 2.49 46.59
C ASP A 299 -21.11 2.48 45.06
N ASN A 300 -21.49 3.64 44.52
CA ASN A 300 -21.71 3.95 43.11
C ASN A 300 -20.77 3.19 42.15
N PRO A 301 -21.29 2.63 41.04
CA PRO A 301 -20.48 1.95 40.03
C PRO A 301 -19.35 2.88 39.57
N THR A 302 -18.10 2.48 39.83
CA THR A 302 -16.93 3.25 39.43
C THR A 302 -16.72 3.05 37.93
N TYR A 303 -17.09 4.06 37.13
CA TYR A 303 -16.90 4.04 35.68
C TYR A 303 -15.41 4.21 35.33
N ILE A 304 -14.80 3.18 34.73
CA ILE A 304 -13.46 3.30 34.17
C ILE A 304 -13.60 3.65 32.69
N ASN A 305 -13.27 4.89 32.33
CA ASN A 305 -13.20 5.30 30.94
C ASN A 305 -11.93 4.71 30.31
N LYS A 306 -12.08 3.65 29.51
CA LYS A 306 -10.98 3.06 28.76
C LYS A 306 -11.05 3.54 27.31
N THR A 307 -9.99 4.19 26.85
CA THR A 307 -9.87 4.63 25.46
C THR A 307 -9.12 3.56 24.67
N TYR A 308 -9.75 3.02 23.64
CA TYR A 308 -9.09 2.11 22.69
C TYR A 308 -8.73 2.88 21.43
N ALA A 309 -7.44 2.87 21.06
CA ALA A 309 -6.99 3.45 19.81
C ALA A 309 -7.22 2.44 18.69
N ILE A 310 -8.21 2.70 17.83
CA ILE A 310 -8.54 1.85 16.69
C ILE A 310 -7.88 2.41 15.44
N VAL A 311 -6.92 1.67 14.91
CA VAL A 311 -6.26 1.94 13.64
C VAL A 311 -7.05 1.25 12.54
N THR A 312 -7.48 2.04 11.56
CA THR A 312 -8.27 1.58 10.42
C THR A 312 -7.38 1.57 9.18
N THR A 313 -7.20 0.39 8.58
CA THR A 313 -6.39 0.21 7.37
C THR A 313 -7.28 -0.17 6.20
N SER A 314 -7.40 0.70 5.20
CA SER A 314 -8.30 0.48 4.05
C SER A 314 -7.53 0.31 2.75
N ARG A 315 -7.91 -0.66 1.92
CA ARG A 315 -7.35 -0.89 0.58
C ARG A 315 -8.46 -0.79 -0.45
N LEU A 316 -8.25 0.07 -1.44
CA LEU A 316 -9.17 0.25 -2.57
C LEU A 316 -8.62 -0.45 -3.83
N SER A 317 -9.45 -1.31 -4.41
CA SER A 317 -9.27 -1.92 -5.72
C SER A 317 -10.38 -1.42 -6.65
N ARG A 318 -10.05 -1.19 -7.93
CA ARG A 318 -10.97 -0.61 -8.91
C ARG A 318 -10.87 -1.34 -10.24
N ILE A 319 -12.01 -1.56 -10.86
CA ILE A 319 -12.13 -2.02 -12.25
C ILE A 319 -12.94 -0.97 -13.00
N SER A 320 -12.35 -0.31 -13.99
CA SER A 320 -12.99 0.79 -14.73
C SER A 320 -13.18 0.45 -16.20
N LEU A 321 -14.35 0.79 -16.73
CA LEU A 321 -14.64 0.81 -18.15
C LEU A 321 -14.79 2.28 -18.59
N ILE A 322 -13.86 2.76 -19.41
CA ILE A 322 -13.71 4.19 -19.73
C ILE A 322 -13.74 4.40 -21.24
N LEU A 323 -14.61 5.29 -21.69
CA LEU A 323 -14.65 5.76 -23.06
C LEU A 323 -13.78 7.02 -23.19
N GLU A 324 -12.83 7.00 -24.11
CA GLU A 324 -11.90 8.10 -24.37
C GLU A 324 -12.15 8.68 -25.77
N TYR A 325 -12.24 10.01 -25.83
CA TYR A 325 -12.36 10.80 -27.04
C TYR A 325 -11.09 11.62 -27.27
N GLN A 326 -10.51 11.50 -28.45
CA GLN A 326 -9.33 12.25 -28.85
C GLN A 326 -9.72 13.63 -29.38
N LEU A 327 -9.49 14.68 -28.58
CA LEU A 327 -9.77 16.07 -28.95
C LEU A 327 -8.77 16.61 -29.97
N THR A 328 -7.48 16.33 -29.75
CA THR A 328 -6.37 16.74 -30.62
C THR A 328 -5.33 15.62 -30.72
N ARG A 329 -4.22 15.83 -31.43
CA ARG A 329 -3.15 14.83 -31.56
C ARG A 329 -2.58 14.37 -30.21
N GLY A 330 -2.62 15.23 -29.18
CA GLY A 330 -2.13 14.90 -27.84
C GLY A 330 -3.21 14.91 -26.76
N LEU A 331 -4.25 15.73 -26.87
CA LEU A 331 -5.23 15.90 -25.80
C LEU A 331 -6.39 14.91 -25.93
N THR A 332 -6.68 14.19 -24.85
CA THR A 332 -7.82 13.27 -24.76
C THR A 332 -8.69 13.60 -23.55
N VAL A 333 -10.00 13.48 -23.73
CA VAL A 333 -10.99 13.52 -22.64
C VAL A 333 -11.61 12.14 -22.53
N SER A 334 -11.83 11.67 -21.31
CA SER A 334 -12.39 10.35 -21.08
C SER A 334 -13.39 10.35 -19.93
N ALA A 335 -14.42 9.55 -20.05
CA ALA A 335 -15.45 9.36 -19.04
C ALA A 335 -15.81 7.87 -18.93
N GLY A 336 -16.09 7.39 -17.73
CA GLY A 336 -16.38 5.97 -17.54
C GLY A 336 -16.99 5.61 -16.21
N ALA A 337 -17.45 4.37 -16.13
CA ALA A 337 -17.94 3.76 -14.90
C ALA A 337 -16.82 2.95 -14.24
N THR A 338 -16.82 2.90 -12.91
CA THR A 338 -15.82 2.18 -12.13
C THR A 338 -16.45 1.32 -11.06
N LEU A 339 -16.20 0.03 -11.07
CA LEU A 339 -16.52 -0.84 -9.95
C LEU A 339 -15.43 -0.70 -8.87
N ASN A 340 -15.82 -0.25 -7.69
CA ASN A 340 -14.95 0.01 -6.56
C ASN A 340 -15.13 -1.07 -5.49
N TYR A 341 -14.02 -1.64 -5.03
CA TYR A 341 -13.97 -2.65 -3.99
C TYR A 341 -13.04 -2.16 -2.87
N LEU A 342 -13.61 -1.76 -1.74
CA LEU A 342 -12.89 -1.24 -0.57
C LEU A 342 -12.90 -2.28 0.54
N THR A 343 -11.72 -2.73 0.96
CA THR A 343 -11.57 -3.57 2.15
C THR A 343 -10.94 -2.76 3.26
N THR A 344 -11.61 -2.67 4.40
CA THR A 344 -11.19 -1.96 5.59
C THR A 344 -10.97 -2.95 6.72
N LYS A 345 -9.82 -2.84 7.41
CA LYS A 345 -9.48 -3.66 8.58
C LYS A 345 -9.37 -2.78 9.81
N TYR A 346 -9.95 -3.22 10.92
CA TYR A 346 -9.92 -2.54 12.21
C TYR A 346 -8.94 -3.26 13.14
N SER A 347 -8.02 -2.51 13.74
CA SER A 347 -7.03 -3.05 14.65
C SER A 347 -6.82 -2.16 15.87
N SER A 348 -6.60 -2.75 17.04
CA SER A 348 -6.20 -2.06 18.27
C SER A 348 -4.88 -2.66 18.74
N GLU A 349 -3.87 -1.83 18.99
CA GLU A 349 -2.53 -2.29 19.40
C GLU A 349 -1.91 -3.30 18.42
N GLY A 350 -2.29 -3.25 17.15
CA GLY A 350 -1.82 -4.15 16.09
C GLY A 350 -2.56 -5.48 16.00
N LEU A 351 -3.52 -5.75 16.89
CA LEU A 351 -4.38 -6.93 16.84
C LEU A 351 -5.70 -6.60 16.15
N PRO A 352 -6.24 -7.48 15.30
CA PRO A 352 -7.56 -7.27 14.70
C PRO A 352 -8.63 -7.20 15.78
N VAL A 353 -9.55 -6.25 15.67
CA VAL A 353 -10.61 -6.03 16.65
C VAL A 353 -11.99 -6.00 15.99
N SER A 354 -12.94 -6.71 16.59
CA SER A 354 -14.36 -6.59 16.27
C SER A 354 -15.00 -5.53 17.16
N PHE A 355 -16.02 -4.83 16.68
CA PHE A 355 -16.66 -3.78 17.48
C PHE A 355 -17.52 -4.34 18.61
N ASN A 356 -18.10 -5.53 18.45
CA ASN A 356 -18.88 -6.20 19.50
C ASN A 356 -18.02 -6.55 20.74
N THR A 357 -16.71 -6.72 20.58
CA THR A 357 -15.81 -6.99 21.71
C THR A 357 -15.57 -5.76 22.59
N TYR A 358 -15.69 -4.55 22.04
CA TYR A 358 -15.29 -3.32 22.74
C TYR A 358 -16.44 -2.37 23.02
N ALA A 359 -17.49 -2.39 22.19
CA ALA A 359 -18.61 -1.50 22.31
C ALA A 359 -19.83 -2.29 22.80
N HIS A 360 -20.18 -2.11 24.08
CA HIS A 360 -21.51 -2.47 24.59
C HIS A 360 -22.65 -1.74 23.85
N LYS A 361 -22.29 -0.68 23.10
CA LYS A 361 -23.17 0.00 22.16
C LYS A 361 -22.88 -0.55 20.76
N THR A 362 -23.90 -1.08 20.10
CA THR A 362 -23.83 -1.38 18.67
C THR A 362 -23.44 -0.11 17.92
N ILE A 363 -22.24 -0.13 17.32
CA ILE A 363 -21.83 0.89 16.36
C ILE A 363 -22.54 0.50 15.07
N ASP A 364 -23.70 1.10 14.83
CA ASP A 364 -24.51 0.76 13.66
C ASP A 364 -23.80 1.13 12.33
N ASP A 365 -22.89 2.10 12.39
CA ASP A 365 -22.17 2.60 11.21
C ASP A 365 -20.75 3.07 11.59
N PRO A 366 -19.72 2.21 11.45
CA PRO A 366 -18.34 2.57 11.76
C PRO A 366 -17.80 3.69 10.85
N ASP A 367 -18.43 3.95 9.70
CA ASP A 367 -17.93 4.96 8.76
C ASP A 367 -18.11 6.37 9.31
N LYS A 368 -19.20 6.60 10.04
CA LYS A 368 -19.47 7.87 10.72
C LYS A 368 -18.42 8.17 11.78
N GLU A 369 -17.94 7.14 12.47
CA GLU A 369 -17.07 7.29 13.64
C GLU A 369 -15.60 7.34 13.26
N PHE A 370 -15.15 6.47 12.34
CA PHE A 370 -13.77 6.38 11.91
C PHE A 370 -13.45 7.22 10.66
N ARG A 371 -14.42 8.01 10.18
CA ARG A 371 -14.32 8.82 8.97
C ARG A 371 -13.81 8.01 7.77
N VAL A 372 -14.28 6.77 7.69
CA VAL A 372 -14.03 5.94 6.51
C VAL A 372 -14.79 6.57 5.35
N PHE A 373 -14.25 6.45 4.14
CA PHE A 373 -14.94 6.89 2.94
C PHE A 373 -16.36 6.32 2.89
N LYS A 374 -17.35 7.23 2.78
CA LYS A 374 -18.75 6.89 2.60
C LYS A 374 -19.08 6.97 1.10
N PRO A 375 -19.20 5.82 0.41
CA PRO A 375 -19.55 5.83 -1.01
C PRO A 375 -20.94 6.44 -1.21
N PRO A 376 -21.17 7.13 -2.35
CA PRO A 376 -22.44 7.78 -2.64
C PRO A 376 -23.61 6.78 -2.74
N TYR A 377 -23.32 5.56 -3.15
CA TYR A 377 -24.26 4.45 -3.23
C TYR A 377 -23.53 3.15 -2.91
N LEU A 378 -24.19 2.21 -2.24
CA LEU A 378 -23.62 0.91 -1.86
C LEU A 378 -24.36 -0.19 -2.58
N LEU A 379 -23.63 -1.08 -3.24
CA LEU A 379 -24.18 -2.33 -3.77
C LEU A 379 -24.10 -3.44 -2.72
N SER A 380 -23.01 -3.46 -1.96
CA SER A 380 -22.80 -4.42 -0.88
C SER A 380 -21.93 -3.83 0.21
N ASN A 381 -22.19 -4.25 1.45
CA ASN A 381 -21.44 -3.90 2.64
C ASN A 381 -21.38 -5.14 3.53
N SER A 382 -20.18 -5.68 3.75
CA SER A 382 -19.98 -6.87 4.58
C SER A 382 -19.79 -6.54 6.07
N TYR A 383 -20.04 -5.31 6.48
CA TYR A 383 -19.90 -4.91 7.87
C TYR A 383 -20.74 -5.78 8.80
N SER A 384 -20.10 -6.27 9.86
CA SER A 384 -20.75 -6.87 11.01
C SER A 384 -19.96 -6.48 12.25
N GLY A 385 -20.65 -6.30 13.38
CA GLY A 385 -19.99 -5.98 14.64
C GLY A 385 -19.00 -7.06 15.10
N GLU A 386 -19.13 -8.29 14.59
CA GLU A 386 -18.31 -9.46 14.96
C GLU A 386 -17.04 -9.61 14.12
N ASN A 387 -16.99 -9.03 12.92
CA ASN A 387 -15.83 -9.17 12.05
C ASN A 387 -14.92 -7.94 12.11
N PRO A 388 -13.58 -8.13 12.17
CA PRO A 388 -12.62 -7.03 12.15
C PRO A 388 -12.41 -6.43 10.75
N ASP A 389 -13.02 -7.02 9.73
CA ASP A 389 -12.89 -6.63 8.34
C ASP A 389 -14.26 -6.20 7.79
N ASN A 390 -14.28 -5.12 7.01
CA ASN A 390 -15.44 -4.58 6.32
C ASN A 390 -15.12 -4.41 4.83
N THR A 391 -15.91 -5.02 3.97
CA THR A 391 -15.80 -4.89 2.52
C THR A 391 -16.99 -4.15 1.96
N LYS A 392 -16.73 -3.11 1.16
CA LYS A 392 -17.75 -2.36 0.45
C LYS A 392 -17.56 -2.45 -1.05
N LEU A 393 -18.68 -2.58 -1.75
CA LEU A 393 -18.75 -2.60 -3.20
C LEU A 393 -19.70 -1.50 -3.68
N TRP A 394 -19.27 -0.71 -4.65
CA TRP A 394 -20.12 0.28 -5.32
C TRP A 394 -19.64 0.54 -6.74
N ILE A 395 -20.51 1.09 -7.59
CA ILE A 395 -20.08 1.65 -8.88
C ILE A 395 -19.66 3.11 -8.64
N GLY A 396 -18.89 3.70 -9.53
CA GLY A 396 -18.42 5.07 -9.46
C GLY A 396 -18.33 5.64 -10.86
N PHE A 397 -17.93 6.91 -10.95
CA PHE A 397 -17.75 7.59 -12.22
C PHE A 397 -16.44 8.34 -12.23
N GLN A 398 -15.71 8.21 -13.32
CA GLN A 398 -14.43 8.87 -13.49
C GLN A 398 -14.47 9.75 -14.74
N LEU A 399 -14.01 10.99 -14.60
CA LEU A 399 -13.71 11.90 -15.70
C LEU A 399 -12.20 12.13 -15.74
N SER A 400 -11.59 12.13 -16.92
CA SER A 400 -10.15 12.37 -17.07
C SER A 400 -9.81 13.23 -18.28
N LEU A 401 -8.73 13.99 -18.11
CA LEU A 401 -8.07 14.77 -19.15
C LEU A 401 -6.60 14.35 -19.21
N TYR A 402 -6.16 13.78 -20.34
CA TYR A 402 -4.78 13.33 -20.54
C TYR A 402 -4.15 14.02 -21.75
N TYR A 403 -2.84 14.23 -21.66
CA TYR A 403 -2.01 14.63 -22.78
C TYR A 403 -1.04 13.50 -23.13
N ARG A 404 -1.25 12.88 -24.28
CA ARG A 404 -0.40 11.87 -24.91
C ARG A 404 0.76 12.56 -25.63
N ILE A 405 1.98 12.08 -25.39
CA ILE A 405 3.17 12.53 -26.08
C ILE A 405 3.24 11.81 -27.44
N PRO A 406 3.16 12.52 -28.58
CA PRO A 406 3.34 11.90 -29.89
C PRO A 406 4.84 11.61 -30.12
N PHE A 407 5.17 10.36 -30.46
CA PHE A 407 6.55 9.95 -30.76
C PHE A 407 6.88 9.98 -32.27
N THR A 408 5.87 10.14 -33.13
CA THR A 408 6.02 10.29 -34.58
C THR A 408 6.15 11.77 -34.92
N ARG A 409 7.28 12.17 -35.52
CA ARG A 409 7.47 13.48 -36.15
C ARG A 409 7.34 13.38 -37.65
#